data_AF-A0A972LVY4-F1
#
_entry.id   AF-A0A972LVY4-F1
#
_cell.length_a   1.000
_cell.length_b   1.000
_cell.length_c   1.000
_cell.angle_alpha   90.00
_cell.angle_beta   90.00
_cell.angle_gamma   90.00
#
_symmetry.space_group_name_H-M   'P 1'
#
loop_
_entity.id
_entity.type
_entity.pdbx_description
1 polymer ?
#
loop_
_entity_poly.entity_id
_entity_poly.type
_entity_poly.pdbx_seq_one_letter_code
_entity_poly.pdbx_strand_id
1 'polypeptide(L)'
;MGNFGEHAPPPLEVVEEGKHIDLYGTPDWVCEVVSDSSVKKDTKRLRQAYHKAGIPEYWLIDARGEEIDFRILVWQEGGYVEAEDIDGWRRSPVFDCQFQLTRSRNRVGNWRYDLSRR
;
A
#
# COMPACT_ATOMS: atom_id res chain seq x y z
N MET A 1 -2.57 -33.39 6.37
CA MET A 1 -3.33 -32.13 6.38
C MET A 1 -2.90 -31.33 7.61
N GLY A 2 -2.14 -30.24 7.42
CA GLY A 2 -1.78 -29.33 8.50
C GLY A 2 -2.88 -28.30 8.68
N ASN A 3 -3.34 -28.14 9.92
CA ASN A 3 -4.39 -27.22 10.31
C ASN A 3 -3.85 -25.78 10.18
N PHE A 4 -4.32 -25.01 9.21
CA PHE A 4 -4.09 -23.56 9.15
C PHE A 4 -5.02 -22.91 10.18
N GLY A 5 -4.66 -23.07 11.46
CA GLY A 5 -5.30 -22.33 12.53
C GLY A 5 -5.09 -20.84 12.31
N GLU A 6 -6.14 -20.08 12.57
CA GLU A 6 -6.16 -18.62 12.72
C GLU A 6 -5.08 -18.19 13.73
N HIS A 7 -3.83 -18.10 13.29
CA HIS A 7 -2.84 -17.31 13.99
C HIS A 7 -2.97 -15.90 13.45
N ALA A 8 -3.71 -15.07 14.21
CA ALA A 8 -3.58 -13.64 14.07
C ALA A 8 -2.07 -13.30 14.02
N PRO A 9 -1.62 -12.46 13.07
CA PRO A 9 -0.22 -12.09 13.01
C PRO A 9 0.22 -11.53 14.37
N PRO A 10 1.44 -11.85 14.85
CA PRO A 10 1.93 -11.31 16.10
C PRO A 10 1.90 -9.77 16.05
N PRO A 11 1.58 -9.09 17.17
CA PRO A 11 1.57 -7.64 17.22
C PRO A 11 2.94 -7.09 16.83
N LEU A 12 2.96 -5.95 16.15
CA LEU A 12 4.20 -5.27 15.75
C LEU A 12 5.05 -5.00 16.99
N GLU A 13 6.21 -5.66 17.07
CA GLU A 13 7.17 -5.48 18.14
C GLU A 13 8.19 -4.43 17.73
N VAL A 14 8.36 -3.41 18.59
CA VAL A 14 9.29 -2.30 18.38
C VAL A 14 10.59 -2.62 19.11
N VAL A 15 11.69 -2.70 18.38
CA VAL A 15 13.03 -2.92 18.95
C VAL A 15 13.90 -1.69 18.68
N GLU A 16 14.43 -1.08 19.74
CA GLU A 16 15.35 0.05 19.63
C GLU A 16 16.80 -0.45 19.71
N GLU A 17 17.49 -0.51 18.58
CA GLU A 17 18.93 -0.81 18.51
C GLU A 17 19.68 0.32 17.80
N GLY A 18 20.46 1.10 18.57
CA GLY A 18 21.29 2.18 18.02
C GLY A 18 20.48 3.39 17.56
N LYS A 19 20.69 3.86 16.32
CA LYS A 19 19.99 5.03 15.74
C LYS A 19 18.70 4.66 14.98
N HIS A 20 18.31 3.40 15.02
CA HIS A 20 17.20 2.88 14.24
C HIS A 20 16.19 2.17 15.15
N ILE A 21 14.94 2.19 14.69
CA ILE A 21 13.84 1.45 15.29
C ILE A 21 13.48 0.36 14.29
N ASP A 22 13.54 -0.89 14.73
CA ASP A 22 13.09 -2.03 13.96
C ASP A 22 11.66 -2.39 14.35
N LEU A 23 10.86 -2.78 13.35
CA LEU A 23 9.51 -3.27 13.53
C LEU A 23 9.45 -4.72 13.08
N TYR A 24 9.08 -5.62 14.00
CA TYR A 24 8.92 -7.05 13.74
C TYR A 24 7.44 -7.42 13.74
N GLY A 25 6.96 -7.99 12.65
CA GLY A 25 5.57 -8.43 12.50
C GLY A 25 5.01 -8.07 11.12
N THR A 26 3.72 -8.33 10.95
CA THR A 26 2.99 -8.01 9.72
C THR A 26 2.18 -6.74 9.94
N PRO A 27 2.45 -5.64 9.22
CA PRO A 27 1.59 -4.47 9.30
C PRO A 27 0.24 -4.73 8.64
N ASP A 28 -0.80 -4.05 9.12
CA ASP A 28 -2.13 -4.11 8.51
C ASP A 28 -2.16 -3.44 7.12
N TRP A 29 -1.27 -2.47 6.89
CA TRP A 29 -1.21 -1.69 5.65
C TRP A 29 0.21 -1.24 5.31
N VAL A 30 0.53 -1.18 4.02
CA VAL A 30 1.75 -0.56 3.50
C VAL A 30 1.44 0.28 2.25
N CYS A 31 2.15 1.39 2.09
CA CYS A 31 2.05 2.26 0.92
C CYS A 31 3.42 2.54 0.33
N GLU A 32 3.55 2.30 -0.97
CA GLU A 32 4.76 2.60 -1.73
C GLU A 32 4.47 3.65 -2.80
N VAL A 33 5.26 4.72 -2.78
CA VAL A 33 5.24 5.78 -3.79
C VAL A 33 6.44 5.57 -4.71
N VAL A 34 6.16 5.18 -5.96
CA VAL A 34 7.18 4.82 -6.94
C VAL A 34 8.00 6.04 -7.30
N SER A 35 9.32 5.87 -7.25
CA SER A 35 10.32 6.82 -7.73
C SER A 35 11.12 6.22 -8.89
N ASP A 36 11.89 7.05 -9.59
CA ASP A 36 12.69 6.60 -10.74
C ASP A 36 13.69 5.48 -10.40
N SER A 37 14.21 5.49 -9.17
CA SER A 37 15.18 4.50 -8.69
C SER A 37 14.56 3.22 -8.13
N SER A 38 13.25 3.18 -7.90
CA SER A 38 12.56 2.12 -7.14
C SER A 38 11.57 1.28 -7.94
N VAL A 39 11.34 1.61 -9.23
CA VAL A 39 10.36 0.92 -10.10
C VAL A 39 10.37 -0.60 -9.96
N LYS A 40 11.52 -1.25 -10.14
CA LYS A 40 11.61 -2.72 -10.09
C LYS A 40 11.38 -3.27 -8.68
N LYS A 41 11.79 -2.52 -7.65
CA LYS A 41 11.61 -2.89 -6.25
C LYS A 41 10.13 -2.87 -5.91
N ASP A 42 9.45 -1.75 -6.17
CA ASP A 42 8.10 -1.51 -5.67
C ASP A 42 7.05 -2.25 -6.50
N THR A 43 7.18 -2.25 -7.83
CA THR A 43 6.17 -2.87 -8.70
C THR A 43 6.23 -4.40 -8.76
N LYS A 44 7.36 -5.01 -8.37
CA LYS A 44 7.58 -6.47 -8.51
C LYS A 44 8.04 -7.15 -7.23
N ARG A 45 9.17 -6.73 -6.67
CA ARG A 45 9.81 -7.44 -5.56
C ARG A 45 9.00 -7.31 -4.27
N LEU A 46 8.57 -6.10 -3.93
CA LEU A 46 7.85 -5.84 -2.69
C LEU A 46 6.45 -6.45 -2.72
N ARG A 47 5.73 -6.36 -3.84
CA ARG A 47 4.41 -6.98 -3.98
C ARG A 47 4.39 -8.47 -3.60
N GLN A 48 5.37 -9.25 -4.06
CA GLN A 48 5.48 -10.67 -3.69
C GLN A 48 5.88 -10.87 -2.23
N ALA A 49 6.79 -10.06 -1.71
CA ALA A 49 7.24 -10.14 -0.32
C ALA A 49 6.11 -9.80 0.67
N TYR A 50 5.36 -8.73 0.40
CA TYR A 50 4.21 -8.29 1.20
C TYR A 50 3.07 -9.29 1.19
N HIS A 51 2.78 -9.88 0.03
CA HIS A 51 1.77 -10.93 -0.08
C HIS A 51 2.15 -12.15 0.76
N LYS A 52 3.41 -12.60 0.67
CA LYS A 52 3.94 -13.69 1.49
C LYS A 52 3.95 -13.36 2.99
N ALA A 53 4.18 -12.10 3.35
CA ALA A 53 4.13 -11.62 4.73
C ALA A 53 2.69 -11.49 5.28
N GLY A 54 1.67 -11.64 4.43
CA GLY A 54 0.27 -11.57 4.83
C GLY A 54 -0.24 -10.16 5.09
N ILE A 55 0.39 -9.13 4.51
CA ILE A 55 -0.07 -7.74 4.67
C ILE A 55 -1.44 -7.59 4.00
N PRO A 56 -2.52 -7.28 4.76
CA PRO A 56 -3.89 -7.27 4.23
C PRO A 56 -4.11 -6.27 3.09
N GLU A 57 -3.49 -5.10 3.15
CA GLU A 57 -3.70 -4.03 2.17
C GLU A 57 -2.38 -3.35 1.76
N TYR A 58 -2.16 -3.26 0.45
CA TYR A 58 -0.96 -2.68 -0.15
C TYR A 58 -1.36 -1.58 -1.14
N TRP A 59 -0.89 -0.35 -0.91
CA TRP A 59 -1.09 0.75 -1.83
C TRP A 59 0.14 0.95 -2.71
N LEU A 60 -0.07 1.05 -4.01
CA LEU A 60 0.96 1.37 -4.98
C LEU A 60 0.57 2.66 -5.72
N ILE A 61 1.43 3.67 -5.61
CA ILE A 61 1.20 4.99 -6.22
C ILE A 61 2.35 5.29 -7.16
N ASP A 62 2.08 5.35 -8.47
CA ASP A 62 3.01 5.85 -9.47
C ASP A 62 2.55 7.20 -10.02
N ALA A 63 3.23 8.27 -9.58
CA ALA A 63 2.91 9.65 -9.95
C ALA A 63 3.89 10.25 -10.97
N ARG A 64 4.75 9.42 -11.58
CA ARG A 64 5.83 9.89 -12.46
C ARG A 64 5.33 10.29 -13.85
N GLY A 65 4.21 9.70 -14.29
CA GLY A 65 3.56 10.01 -15.56
C GLY A 65 2.69 11.27 -15.53
N GLU A 66 2.07 11.57 -16.68
CA GLU A 66 1.09 12.65 -16.84
C GLU A 66 -0.23 12.39 -16.10
N GLU A 67 -0.52 11.12 -15.81
CA GLU A 67 -1.59 10.68 -14.94
C GLU A 67 -1.04 9.99 -13.69
N ILE A 68 -1.83 9.93 -12.63
CA ILE A 68 -1.50 9.14 -11.43
C ILE A 68 -2.05 7.73 -11.58
N ASP A 69 -1.19 6.73 -11.41
CA ASP A 69 -1.62 5.35 -11.20
C ASP A 69 -1.69 5.09 -9.69
N PHE A 70 -2.90 5.15 -9.13
CA PHE A 70 -3.18 4.84 -7.73
C PHE A 70 -3.92 3.51 -7.64
N ARG A 71 -3.35 2.55 -6.93
CA ARG A 71 -3.96 1.22 -6.73
C ARG A 71 -4.04 0.89 -5.26
N ILE A 72 -5.20 0.43 -4.83
CA ILE A 72 -5.38 -0.28 -3.55
C ILE A 72 -5.42 -1.76 -3.89
N LEU A 73 -4.47 -2.53 -3.34
CA LEU A 73 -4.34 -3.96 -3.55
C LEU A 73 -4.71 -4.69 -2.27
N VAL A 74 -5.71 -5.57 -2.34
CA VAL A 74 -6.22 -6.35 -1.21
C VAL A 74 -5.70 -7.78 -1.28
N TRP A 75 -5.20 -8.29 -0.16
CA TRP A 75 -4.67 -9.64 -0.07
C TRP A 75 -5.75 -10.69 -0.34
N GLN A 76 -5.43 -11.71 -1.14
CA GLN A 76 -6.21 -12.92 -1.35
C GLN A 76 -5.26 -14.12 -1.41
N GLU A 77 -5.78 -15.36 -1.26
CA GLU A 77 -4.94 -16.57 -1.29
C GLU A 77 -4.06 -16.66 -2.55
N GLY A 78 -4.60 -16.30 -3.72
CA GLY A 78 -3.89 -16.36 -5.01
C GLY A 78 -2.98 -15.17 -5.32
N GLY A 79 -2.93 -14.15 -4.46
CA GLY A 79 -2.19 -12.91 -4.71
C GLY A 79 -3.00 -11.67 -4.36
N TYR A 80 -2.36 -10.51 -4.48
CA TYR A 80 -3.04 -9.22 -4.37
C TYR A 80 -4.00 -8.97 -5.55
N VAL A 81 -5.24 -8.59 -5.24
CA VAL A 81 -6.29 -8.17 -6.19
C VAL A 81 -6.56 -6.67 -6.04
N GLU A 82 -6.79 -5.96 -7.13
CA GLU A 82 -7.15 -4.53 -7.09
C GLU A 82 -8.54 -4.35 -6.47
N ALA A 83 -8.68 -3.39 -5.56
CA ALA A 83 -9.94 -3.03 -4.96
C ALA A 83 -10.90 -2.42 -5.99
N GLU A 84 -12.20 -2.51 -5.71
CA GLU A 84 -13.23 -1.88 -6.53
C GLU A 84 -12.97 -0.36 -6.63
N ASP A 85 -13.00 0.13 -7.86
CA ASP A 85 -12.82 1.53 -8.23
C ASP A 85 -14.13 2.04 -8.86
N ILE A 86 -14.75 3.03 -8.22
CA ILE A 86 -15.96 3.69 -8.71
C ILE A 86 -15.66 5.18 -8.82
N ASP A 87 -15.56 5.68 -10.06
CA ASP A 87 -15.25 7.08 -10.36
C ASP A 87 -13.96 7.58 -9.65
N GLY A 88 -12.93 6.74 -9.59
CA GLY A 88 -11.65 7.06 -8.96
C GLY A 88 -11.64 6.88 -7.44
N TRP A 89 -12.76 6.47 -6.83
CA TRP A 89 -12.85 6.13 -5.41
C TRP A 89 -12.62 4.64 -5.22
N ARG A 90 -11.56 4.31 -4.48
CA ARG A 90 -11.14 2.93 -4.22
C ARG A 90 -11.47 2.54 -2.80
N ARG A 91 -12.12 1.39 -2.61
CA ARG A 91 -12.46 0.89 -1.27
C ARG A 91 -11.20 0.39 -0.55
N SER A 92 -11.00 0.83 0.69
CA SER A 92 -10.04 0.27 1.63
C SER A 92 -10.78 -0.56 2.69
N PRO A 93 -10.62 -1.89 2.69
CA PRO A 93 -11.09 -2.72 3.80
C PRO A 93 -10.42 -2.38 5.14
N VAL A 94 -9.13 -2.03 5.15
CA VAL A 94 -8.38 -1.76 6.40
C VAL A 94 -8.87 -0.49 7.09
N PHE A 95 -9.14 0.57 6.33
CA PHE A 95 -9.61 1.84 6.88
C PHE A 95 -11.14 2.01 6.88
N ASP A 96 -11.88 1.00 6.42
CA ASP A 96 -13.34 0.98 6.32
C ASP A 96 -13.95 2.21 5.60
N CYS A 97 -13.26 2.74 4.59
CA CYS A 97 -13.69 3.90 3.81
C CYS A 97 -13.20 3.83 2.36
N GLN A 98 -13.57 4.80 1.54
CA GLN A 98 -13.05 4.93 0.18
C GLN A 98 -12.05 6.08 0.08
N PHE A 99 -11.03 5.93 -0.78
CA PHE A 99 -10.04 6.96 -1.06
C PHE A 99 -10.02 7.36 -2.52
N GLN A 100 -9.81 8.65 -2.78
CA GLN A 100 -9.50 9.18 -4.09
C GLN A 100 -8.23 10.04 -3.99
N LEU A 101 -7.27 9.77 -4.86
CA LEU A 101 -6.06 10.58 -5.00
C LEU A 101 -6.19 11.42 -6.27
N THR A 102 -6.13 12.73 -6.13
CA THR A 102 -6.18 13.68 -7.25
C THR A 102 -4.90 14.50 -7.32
N ARG A 103 -4.62 15.07 -8.50
CA ARG A 103 -3.47 15.95 -8.72
C ARG A 103 -3.88 17.20 -9.47
N SER A 104 -3.29 18.31 -9.05
CA SER A 104 -3.42 19.62 -9.68
C SER A 104 -2.07 20.32 -9.76
N ARG A 105 -1.94 21.33 -10.63
CA ARG A 105 -0.79 22.24 -10.63
C ARG A 105 -1.10 23.41 -9.70
N ASN A 106 -0.19 23.73 -8.80
CA ASN A 106 -0.30 24.95 -7.99
C ASN A 106 0.09 26.19 -8.82
N ARG A 107 -0.04 27.39 -8.22
CA ARG A 107 0.22 28.68 -8.89
C ARG A 107 1.66 28.80 -9.46
N VAL A 108 2.62 28.08 -8.90
CA VAL A 108 4.03 28.09 -9.35
C VAL A 108 4.36 26.93 -10.28
N GLY A 109 3.36 26.15 -10.71
CA GLY A 109 3.52 25.04 -11.64
C GLY A 109 4.01 23.74 -11.01
N ASN A 110 4.13 23.64 -9.69
CA ASN A 110 4.46 22.37 -9.03
C ASN A 110 3.21 21.51 -8.87
N TRP A 111 3.39 20.19 -8.88
CA TRP A 111 2.31 19.26 -8.58
C TRP A 111 1.87 19.37 -7.12
N ARG A 112 0.55 19.45 -6.90
CA ARG A 112 -0.14 19.26 -5.63
C ARG A 112 -0.95 17.98 -5.71
N TYR A 113 -0.93 17.19 -4.65
CA TYR A 113 -1.65 15.94 -4.52
C TYR A 113 -2.63 16.05 -3.37
N ASP A 114 -3.87 15.63 -3.59
CA ASP A 114 -4.93 15.67 -2.59
C ASP A 114 -5.52 14.26 -2.44
N LEU A 115 -5.35 13.68 -1.25
CA LEU A 115 -5.94 12.40 -0.86
C LEU A 115 -7.23 12.67 -0.07
N SER A 116 -8.37 12.35 -0.68
CA SER A 116 -9.70 12.53 -0.08
C SER A 116 -10.24 11.18 0.40
N ARG A 117 -11.07 11.20 1.46
CA ARG A 117 -11.77 10.01 1.97
C ARG A 117 -13.28 10.26 2.12
N ARG A 118 -14.08 9.21 1.97
CA ARG A 118 -15.54 9.22 2.24
C ARG A 118 -16.02 7.89 2.81
#